data_AF-A0A7S3SH98-F1
#
_entry.id   AF-A0A7S3SH98-F1
#
_cell.length_a   1.000
_cell.length_b   1.000
_cell.length_c   1.000
_cell.angle_alpha   90.00
_cell.angle_beta   90.00
_cell.angle_gamma   90.00
#
_symmetry.space_group_name_H-M   'P 1'
#
loop_
_entity.id
_entity.type
_entity.pdbx_description
1 polymer ?
#
loop_
_entity_poly.entity_id
_entity_poly.type
_entity_poly.pdbx_seq_one_letter_code
_entity_poly.pdbx_strand_id
1 'polypeptide(L)'
;GQRQHHLMQNVCITLGRLGMVCGPQMGKVFGSFVRTWCLVMRGARPDGEKTNAFQGLISMLRANPQAALTCVPELAAAISSFYPAPPTLEPAFREILTGYKGTLAEHWPSVYAQIP
;
A
#
# COMPACT_ATOMS: atom_id res chain seq x y z
N GLY A 1 -8.98 -22.15 -3.76
CA GLY A 1 -8.38 -22.11 -5.11
C GLY A 1 -8.39 -20.70 -5.66
N GLN A 2 -9.12 -20.42 -6.75
CA GLN A 2 -9.22 -19.07 -7.33
C GLN A 2 -10.30 -18.17 -6.69
N ARG A 3 -11.43 -18.74 -6.25
CA ARG A 3 -12.57 -17.97 -5.70
C ARG A 3 -12.23 -17.17 -4.44
N GLN A 4 -11.40 -17.74 -3.56
CA GLN A 4 -10.90 -17.08 -2.35
C GLN A 4 -9.94 -15.93 -2.67
N HIS A 5 -9.11 -16.07 -3.71
CA HIS A 5 -8.20 -15.01 -4.16
C HIS A 5 -8.99 -13.79 -4.67
N HIS A 6 -10.04 -14.02 -5.47
CA HIS A 6 -10.93 -12.95 -5.95
C HIS A 6 -11.70 -12.27 -4.81
N LEU A 7 -12.15 -13.03 -3.81
CA LEU A 7 -12.83 -12.46 -2.64
C LEU A 7 -11.90 -11.52 -1.86
N MET A 8 -10.68 -11.97 -1.56
CA MET A 8 -9.70 -11.16 -0.83
C MET A 8 -9.33 -9.89 -1.59
N GLN A 9 -9.18 -9.98 -2.92
CA GLN A 9 -8.92 -8.82 -3.76
C GLN A 9 -10.08 -7.82 -3.72
N ASN A 10 -11.33 -8.29 -3.84
CA ASN A 10 -12.51 -7.43 -3.74
C ASN A 10 -12.59 -6.73 -2.38
N VAL A 11 -12.31 -7.45 -1.28
CA VAL A 11 -12.25 -6.87 0.06
C VAL A 11 -11.17 -5.79 0.13
N CYS A 12 -9.97 -6.05 -0.40
CA CYS A 12 -8.89 -5.06 -0.41
C CYS A 12 -9.24 -3.81 -1.23
N ILE A 13 -9.89 -3.97 -2.39
CA ILE A 13 -10.38 -2.87 -3.21
C ILE A 13 -11.43 -2.05 -2.45
N THR A 14 -12.40 -2.71 -1.81
CA THR A 14 -13.42 -2.02 -1.00
C THR A 14 -12.81 -1.25 0.16
N LEU A 15 -11.86 -1.84 0.89
CA LEU A 15 -11.13 -1.14 1.98
C LEU A 15 -10.35 0.06 1.45
N GLY A 16 -9.72 -0.06 0.27
CA GLY A 16 -9.09 1.06 -0.40
C GLY A 16 -10.09 2.18 -0.72
N ARG A 17 -11.23 1.84 -1.31
CA ARG A 17 -12.30 2.82 -1.59
C ARG A 17 -12.82 3.51 -0.32
N LEU A 18 -12.95 2.78 0.80
CA LEU A 18 -13.27 3.39 2.10
C LEU A 18 -12.19 4.37 2.55
N GLY A 19 -10.91 4.02 2.38
CA GLY A 19 -9.79 4.91 2.68
C GLY A 19 -9.78 6.23 1.92
N MET A 20 -10.41 6.29 0.73
CA MET A 20 -10.59 7.55 0.01
C MET A 20 -11.60 8.49 0.69
N VAL A 21 -12.61 7.94 1.36
CA VAL A 21 -13.69 8.71 1.99
C VAL A 21 -13.41 8.99 3.47
N CYS A 22 -12.87 8.00 4.20
CA CYS A 22 -12.63 8.05 5.64
C CYS A 22 -11.20 7.61 6.01
N GLY A 23 -10.22 8.05 5.21
CA GLY A 23 -8.79 7.75 5.41
C GLY A 23 -8.29 7.95 6.83
N PRO A 24 -8.58 9.05 7.53
CA PRO A 24 -8.16 9.26 8.91
C PRO A 24 -8.72 8.23 9.91
N GLN A 25 -9.96 7.80 9.73
CA GLN A 25 -10.60 6.78 10.57
C GLN A 25 -10.02 5.39 10.27
N MET A 26 -9.90 5.07 8.98
CA MET A 26 -9.34 3.79 8.54
C MET A 26 -7.86 3.64 8.90
N GLY A 27 -7.07 4.72 8.83
CA GLY A 27 -5.65 4.73 9.18
C GLY A 27 -5.36 4.24 10.61
N LYS A 28 -6.30 4.41 11.55
CA LYS A 28 -6.19 3.92 12.94
C LYS A 28 -6.17 2.40 13.03
N VAL A 29 -6.90 1.72 12.14
CA VAL A 29 -7.01 0.24 12.11
C VAL A 29 -6.17 -0.39 11.00
N PHE A 30 -5.72 0.41 10.03
CA PHE A 30 -5.05 -0.04 8.81
C PHE A 30 -3.82 -0.91 9.07
N GLY A 31 -3.04 -0.58 10.11
CA GLY A 31 -1.84 -1.34 10.49
C GLY A 31 -2.10 -2.82 10.77
N SER A 32 -3.32 -3.20 11.18
CA SER A 32 -3.67 -4.61 11.46
C SER A 32 -3.75 -5.49 10.22
N PHE A 33 -3.96 -4.91 9.03
CA PHE A 33 -4.16 -5.67 7.80
C PHE A 33 -3.35 -5.18 6.59
N VAL A 34 -2.55 -4.10 6.73
CA VAL A 34 -1.75 -3.52 5.64
C VAL A 34 -0.82 -4.53 4.98
N ARG A 35 -0.17 -5.41 5.73
CA ARG A 35 0.71 -6.45 5.19
C ARG A 35 -0.05 -7.38 4.24
N THR A 36 -1.18 -7.93 4.69
CA THR A 36 -2.05 -8.79 3.88
C THR A 36 -2.59 -8.03 2.67
N TRP A 37 -3.01 -6.78 2.87
CA TRP A 37 -3.49 -5.92 1.79
C TRP A 37 -2.42 -5.74 0.70
N CYS A 38 -1.17 -5.45 1.07
CA CYS A 38 -0.06 -5.29 0.13
C CYS A 38 0.22 -6.59 -0.65
N LEU A 39 0.25 -7.73 0.04
CA LEU A 39 0.47 -9.04 -0.59
C LEU A 39 -0.61 -9.37 -1.63
N VAL A 40 -1.89 -9.13 -1.32
CA VAL A 40 -3.00 -9.35 -2.25
C VAL A 40 -2.94 -8.37 -3.42
N MET A 41 -2.76 -7.08 -3.13
CA MET A 41 -2.83 -6.02 -4.13
C MET A 41 -1.61 -5.98 -5.05
N ARG A 42 -0.46 -6.53 -4.64
CA ARG A 42 0.69 -6.76 -5.53
C ARG A 42 0.30 -7.61 -6.74
N GLY A 43 -0.49 -8.66 -6.54
CA GLY A 43 -0.95 -9.56 -7.60
C GLY A 43 -2.18 -9.06 -8.38
N ALA A 44 -2.79 -7.96 -7.95
CA ALA A 44 -3.96 -7.40 -8.62
C ALA A 44 -3.60 -6.79 -9.98
N ARG A 45 -4.51 -6.94 -10.96
CA ARG A 45 -4.38 -6.32 -12.28
C ARG A 45 -4.31 -4.79 -12.15
N PRO A 46 -3.38 -4.10 -12.84
CA PRO A 46 -3.28 -2.65 -12.81
C PRO A 46 -4.38 -2.00 -13.65
N ASP A 47 -5.58 -1.92 -13.09
CA ASP A 47 -6.73 -1.25 -13.69
C ASP A 47 -7.21 -0.07 -12.81
N GLY A 48 -8.36 0.50 -13.17
CA GLY A 48 -8.95 1.61 -12.42
C GLY A 48 -9.29 1.23 -10.97
N GLU A 49 -9.63 -0.03 -10.70
CA GLU A 49 -9.96 -0.47 -9.35
C GLU A 49 -8.73 -0.52 -8.46
N LYS A 50 -7.63 -1.07 -8.98
CA LYS A 50 -6.34 -1.03 -8.28
C LYS A 50 -5.90 0.43 -8.05
N THR A 51 -6.05 1.29 -9.05
CA THR A 51 -5.71 2.72 -8.95
C THR A 51 -6.49 3.40 -7.82
N ASN A 52 -7.82 3.24 -7.80
CA ASN A 52 -8.69 3.78 -6.75
C ASN A 52 -8.33 3.23 -5.36
N ALA A 53 -8.05 1.93 -5.27
CA ALA A 53 -7.67 1.31 -4.01
C ALA A 53 -6.36 1.88 -3.45
N PHE A 54 -5.38 2.16 -4.32
CA PHE A 54 -4.12 2.79 -3.91
C PHE A 54 -4.24 4.28 -3.58
N GLN A 55 -5.17 5.02 -4.16
CA GLN A 55 -5.48 6.38 -3.69
C GLN A 55 -5.97 6.36 -2.23
N GLY A 56 -6.81 5.38 -1.90
CA GLY A 56 -7.22 5.14 -0.52
C GLY A 56 -6.08 4.74 0.41
N LEU A 57 -5.18 3.85 -0.05
CA LEU A 57 -3.95 3.50 0.67
C LEU A 57 -3.13 4.76 1.00
N ILE A 58 -2.89 5.62 0.02
CA ILE A 58 -2.15 6.87 0.19
C ILE A 58 -2.81 7.75 1.26
N SER A 59 -4.14 7.91 1.19
CA SER A 59 -4.92 8.66 2.18
C SER A 59 -4.74 8.10 3.61
N MET A 60 -4.85 6.78 3.78
CA MET A 60 -4.67 6.11 5.07
C MET A 60 -3.25 6.22 5.61
N LEU A 61 -2.23 6.07 4.76
CA LEU A 61 -0.82 6.17 5.15
C LEU A 61 -0.41 7.60 5.48
N ARG A 62 -0.95 8.61 4.80
CA ARG A 62 -0.75 10.02 5.18
C ARG A 62 -1.36 10.33 6.54
N ALA A 63 -2.51 9.73 6.86
CA ALA A 63 -3.14 9.90 8.16
C ALA A 63 -2.43 9.12 9.29
N ASN A 64 -1.82 7.98 8.98
CA ASN A 64 -1.02 7.19 9.93
C ASN A 64 0.21 6.58 9.25
N PRO A 65 1.33 7.33 9.16
CA PRO A 65 2.55 6.85 8.51
C PRO A 65 3.17 5.62 9.20
N GLN A 66 2.88 5.42 10.49
CA GLN A 66 3.41 4.30 11.27
C GLN A 66 2.75 2.96 10.89
N ALA A 67 1.60 2.99 10.20
CA ALA A 67 0.78 1.80 9.95
C ALA A 67 1.52 0.68 9.22
N ALA A 68 2.42 1.01 8.27
CA ALA A 68 3.12 0.03 7.45
C ALA A 68 4.63 -0.14 7.78
N LEU A 69 5.12 0.46 8.89
CA LEU A 69 6.55 0.39 9.23
C LEU A 69 7.08 -1.03 9.35
N THR A 70 6.26 -1.96 9.82
CA THR A 70 6.64 -3.37 10.02
C THR A 70 6.53 -4.20 8.75
N CYS A 71 6.08 -3.64 7.63
CA CYS A 71 5.92 -4.36 6.35
C CYS A 71 6.28 -3.48 5.13
N VAL A 72 7.31 -2.65 5.28
CA VAL A 72 7.81 -1.78 4.21
C VAL A 72 8.22 -2.57 2.94
N PRO A 73 8.85 -3.76 3.02
CA PRO A 73 9.15 -4.54 1.82
C PRO A 73 7.90 -4.94 1.03
N GLU A 74 6.83 -5.36 1.71
CA GLU A 74 5.56 -5.70 1.07
C GLU A 74 4.88 -4.47 0.47
N LEU A 75 4.93 -3.32 1.16
CA LEU A 75 4.40 -2.06 0.65
C LEU A 75 5.14 -1.61 -0.61
N ALA A 76 6.48 -1.66 -0.60
CA ALA A 76 7.30 -1.30 -1.75
C ALA A 76 7.02 -2.23 -2.94
N ALA A 77 6.93 -3.54 -2.72
CA ALA A 77 6.60 -4.51 -3.77
C ALA A 77 5.18 -4.28 -4.35
N ALA A 78 4.21 -3.90 -3.50
CA ALA A 78 2.86 -3.57 -3.95
C ALA A 78 2.83 -2.28 -4.79
N ILE A 79 3.58 -1.24 -4.40
CA ILE A 79 3.75 -0.01 -5.18
C ILE A 79 4.44 -0.29 -6.52
N SER A 80 5.53 -1.06 -6.50
CA SER A 80 6.29 -1.44 -7.70
C SER A 80 5.48 -2.29 -8.70
N SER A 81 4.40 -2.94 -8.25
CA SER A 81 3.50 -3.71 -9.13
C SER A 81 2.67 -2.84 -10.11
N PHE A 82 2.85 -1.53 -10.07
CA PHE A 82 2.32 -0.60 -11.07
C PHE A 82 3.28 -0.31 -12.22
N TYR A 83 4.49 -0.89 -12.27
CA TYR A 83 5.51 -0.47 -13.24
C TYR A 83 5.04 -0.55 -14.71
N PRO A 84 5.15 0.55 -15.49
CA PRO A 84 5.58 1.89 -15.08
C PRO A 84 4.50 2.61 -14.26
N ALA A 85 4.90 3.26 -13.16
CA ALA A 85 3.95 3.90 -12.24
C ALA A 85 3.06 4.94 -12.95
N PRO A 86 1.72 4.92 -12.73
CA PRO A 86 0.81 5.91 -13.29
C PRO A 86 1.20 7.33 -12.88
N PRO A 87 1.18 8.32 -13.80
CA PRO A 87 1.52 9.70 -13.48
C PRO A 87 0.68 10.31 -12.34
N THR A 88 -0.55 9.84 -12.16
CA THR A 88 -1.46 10.29 -11.11
C THR A 88 -1.09 9.79 -9.71
N LEU A 89 -0.33 8.70 -9.61
CA LEU A 89 0.07 8.09 -8.33
C LEU A 89 1.56 8.26 -8.03
N GLU A 90 2.39 8.43 -9.05
CA GLU A 90 3.85 8.49 -8.93
C GLU A 90 4.34 9.50 -7.86
N PRO A 91 3.84 10.75 -7.80
CA PRO A 91 4.30 11.71 -6.80
C PRO A 91 4.04 11.23 -5.37
N ALA A 92 2.86 10.64 -5.13
CA ALA A 92 2.48 10.13 -3.82
C ALA A 92 3.26 8.86 -3.45
N PHE A 93 3.52 7.97 -4.42
CA PHE A 93 4.38 6.81 -4.20
C PHE A 93 5.78 7.23 -3.80
N ARG A 94 6.36 8.22 -4.50
CA ARG A 94 7.67 8.78 -4.17
C ARG A 94 7.70 9.39 -2.77
N GLU A 95 6.71 10.20 -2.42
CA GLU A 95 6.55 10.82 -1.10
C GLU A 95 6.55 9.75 0.00
N ILE A 96 5.69 8.73 -0.14
CA ILE A 96 5.53 7.66 0.86
C ILE A 96 6.82 6.85 1.02
N LEU A 97 7.43 6.39 -0.08
CA LEU A 97 8.64 5.58 -0.02
C LEU A 97 9.82 6.38 0.56
N THR A 98 9.94 7.66 0.21
CA THR A 98 10.95 8.54 0.78
C THR A 98 10.71 8.78 2.27
N GLY A 99 9.45 8.93 2.69
CA GLY A 99 9.07 9.06 4.10
C GLY A 99 9.45 7.83 4.93
N TYR A 100 9.22 6.62 4.41
CA TYR A 100 9.66 5.38 5.06
C TYR A 100 11.18 5.26 5.13
N LYS A 101 11.87 5.58 4.03
CA LYS A 101 13.33 5.62 4.01
C LYS A 101 13.89 6.57 5.08
N GLY A 102 13.32 7.78 5.19
CA GLY A 102 13.72 8.76 6.19
C GLY A 102 13.44 8.30 7.62
N THR A 103 12.27 7.70 7.86
CA THR A 103 11.87 7.20 9.18
C THR A 103 12.73 6.03 9.65
N LEU A 104 13.08 5.11 8.75
CA LEU A 104 13.92 3.95 9.07
C LEU A 104 15.40 4.32 9.21
N ALA A 105 15.85 5.41 8.59
CA ALA A 105 17.21 5.96 8.68
C ALA A 105 18.30 4.87 8.59
N GLU A 106 19.01 4.60 9.69
CA GLU A 106 20.08 3.60 9.79
C GLU A 106 19.62 2.15 9.59
N HIS A 107 18.33 1.85 9.80
CA HIS A 107 17.73 0.55 9.53
C HIS A 107 17.34 0.37 8.06
N TRP A 108 17.29 1.45 7.26
CA TRP A 108 16.87 1.39 5.86
C TRP A 108 17.66 0.36 5.02
N PRO A 109 19.00 0.25 5.11
CA PRO A 109 19.75 -0.72 4.30
C PRO A 109 19.29 -2.18 4.51
N SER A 110 18.99 -2.55 5.76
CA SER A 110 18.50 -3.90 6.10
C SER A 110 17.10 -4.17 5.53
N VAL A 111 16.22 -3.17 5.58
CA VAL A 111 14.87 -3.26 5.02
C VAL A 111 14.91 -3.26 3.49
N TYR A 112 15.76 -2.43 2.89
CA TYR A 112 15.93 -2.33 1.44
C TYR A 112 16.39 -3.65 0.82
N ALA A 113 17.30 -4.38 1.50
CA ALA A 113 17.77 -5.70 1.07
C ALA A 113 16.67 -6.78 1.03
N GLN A 114 15.52 -6.55 1.68
CA GLN A 114 14.37 -7.46 1.68
C GLN A 114 13.35 -7.14 0.59
N ILE A 115 13.50 -6.00 -0.11
CA ILE A 115 12.61 -5.64 -1.21
C ILE A 115 12.92 -6.57 -2.40
N PRO A 116 11.93 -7.34 -2.90
CA PRO A 116 12.13 -8.32 -3.96
C PRO A 116 12.33 -7.71 -5.34
#